data_AF-A0AAJ7WD78-F1
#
_entry.id   AF-A0AAJ7WD78-F1
#
_cell.length_a   1.000
_cell.length_b   1.000
_cell.length_c   1.000
_cell.angle_alpha   90.00
_cell.angle_beta   90.00
_cell.angle_gamma   90.00
#
_symmetry.space_group_name_H-M   'P 1'
#
loop_
_entity.id
_entity.type
_entity.pdbx_description
1 polymer ?
#
loop_
_entity_poly.entity_id
_entity_poly.type
_entity_poly.pdbx_seq_one_letter_code
_entity_poly.pdbx_strand_id
1 'polypeptide(L)' 'MNVTDDIEEYYKAAEGLVLTAGKIIEGAINLNKNIKIKGIEWDLVTEYDRRIEDDLKRQLSNMYPQHKNFQVYW' A
#
# COMPACT_ATOMS: atom_id res chain seq x y z
N MET A 1 2.31 28.15 -5.96
CA MET A 1 1.73 27.25 -4.95
C MET A 1 2.66 27.25 -3.75
N ASN A 2 2.11 27.42 -2.54
CA ASN A 2 2.91 27.42 -1.32
C ASN A 2 3.19 25.96 -0.93
N VAL A 3 4.45 25.67 -0.57
CA VAL A 3 4.93 24.32 -0.22
C VAL A 3 4.09 23.63 0.87
N THR A 4 3.43 24.40 1.73
CA THR A 4 2.54 23.89 2.79
C THR A 4 1.23 23.32 2.27
N ASP A 5 0.69 23.88 1.18
CA ASP A 5 -0.57 23.43 0.59
C ASP A 5 -0.39 22.06 -0.10
N ASP A 6 0.80 21.82 -0.67
CA ASP A 6 1.15 20.56 -1.32
C ASP A 6 1.30 19.40 -0.29
N ILE A 7 1.91 19.66 0.87
CA ILE A 7 2.11 18.61 1.90
C ILE A 7 0.78 18.13 2.48
N GLU A 8 -0.14 19.04 2.74
CA GLU A 8 -1.48 18.71 3.26
C GLU A 8 -2.28 17.88 2.24
N GLU A 9 -2.15 18.19 0.95
CA GLU A 9 -2.76 17.40 -0.12
C GLU A 9 -2.20 15.97 -0.14
N TYR A 10 -0.88 15.81 -0.15
CA TYR A 10 -0.24 14.50 -0.14
C TYR A 10 -0.59 13.69 1.10
N TYR A 11 -0.69 14.35 2.27
CA TYR A 11 -1.09 13.72 3.51
C TYR A 11 -2.52 13.17 3.42
N LYS A 12 -3.47 13.98 2.95
CA LYS A 12 -4.88 13.55 2.78
C LYS A 12 -5.03 12.41 1.77
N ALA A 13 -4.29 12.46 0.67
CA ALA A 13 -4.26 11.38 -0.30
C ALA A 13 -3.73 10.08 0.34
N ALA A 14 -2.61 10.15 1.07
CA ALA A 14 -2.03 9.01 1.76
C ALA A 14 -2.97 8.45 2.85
N GLU A 15 -3.62 9.30 3.64
CA GLU A 15 -4.58 8.91 4.66
C GLU A 15 -5.74 8.11 4.07
N GLY A 16 -6.34 8.58 2.97
CA GLY A 16 -7.43 7.87 2.28
C GLY A 16 -7.01 6.51 1.73
N LEU A 17 -5.79 6.41 1.18
CA LEU A 17 -5.22 5.17 0.69
C LEU A 17 -4.97 4.16 1.82
N VAL A 18 -4.40 4.60 2.95
CA VAL A 18 -4.11 3.73 4.10
C VAL A 18 -5.40 3.24 4.76
N LEU A 19 -6.43 4.09 4.86
CA LEU A 19 -7.75 3.65 5.35
C LEU A 19 -8.36 2.55 4.48
N THR A 20 -8.20 2.65 3.16
CA THR A 20 -8.67 1.62 2.22
C THR A 20 -7.90 0.31 2.42
N ALA A 21 -6.58 0.38 2.54
CA ALA A 21 -5.75 -0.78 2.83
C ALA A 21 -6.11 -1.44 4.16
N GLY A 22 -6.38 -0.64 5.20
CA GLY A 22 -6.82 -1.12 6.52
C GLY A 22 -8.11 -1.94 6.45
N LYS A 23 -9.10 -1.51 5.66
CA LYS A 23 -10.34 -2.27 5.44
C LYS A 23 -10.11 -3.62 4.74
N ILE A 24 -9.14 -3.68 3.82
CA ILE A 24 -8.76 -4.94 3.16
C ILE A 24 -8.16 -5.90 4.19
N ILE A 25 -7.27 -5.41 5.06
CA ILE A 25 -6.65 -6.22 6.13
C ILE A 25 -7.71 -6.68 7.14
N GLU A 26 -8.58 -5.78 7.59
CA GLU A 26 -9.67 -6.09 8.53
C GLU A 26 -10.56 -7.22 8.00
N GLY A 27 -10.97 -7.14 6.73
CA GLY A 27 -11.75 -8.21 6.09
C GLY A 27 -10.99 -9.53 5.92
N ALA A 28 -9.65 -9.48 5.85
CA ALA A 28 -8.80 -10.64 5.63
C ALA A 28 -8.31 -11.31 6.94
N ILE A 29 -8.37 -10.61 8.08
CA ILE A 29 -7.63 -11.02 9.28
C ILE A 29 -8.08 -12.38 9.83
N ASN A 30 -9.38 -12.69 9.73
CA ASN A 30 -9.98 -13.94 10.21
C ASN A 30 -10.11 -15.02 9.12
N LEU A 31 -9.66 -14.74 7.89
CA LEU A 31 -9.70 -15.70 6.79
C LEU A 31 -8.46 -16.60 6.80
N ASN A 32 -8.63 -17.82 6.28
CA ASN A 32 -7.49 -18.66 5.89
C ASN A 32 -6.70 -17.94 4.80
N LYS A 33 -5.40 -17.75 5.03
CA LYS A 33 -4.52 -16.98 4.14
C LYS A 33 -3.59 -17.91 3.38
N ASN A 34 -3.33 -17.61 2.12
CA ASN A 34 -2.27 -18.27 1.37
C ASN A 34 -0.93 -17.63 1.72
N ILE A 35 -0.33 -18.11 2.80
CA ILE A 35 0.97 -17.64 3.27
C ILE A 35 2.06 -18.16 2.33
N LYS A 36 2.89 -17.25 1.79
CA LYS A 36 4.13 -17.62 1.10
C LYS A 36 5.33 -17.22 1.95
N ILE A 37 6.31 -18.13 2.05
CA ILE A 37 7.60 -17.89 2.70
C ILE A 37 8.52 -17.24 1.66
N LYS A 38 9.13 -16.10 1.99
CA LYS A 38 10.01 -15.34 1.11
C LYS A 38 11.48 -15.76 1.18
N GLY A 39 11.95 -16.17 2.36
CA GLY A 39 13.34 -16.59 2.55
C GLY A 39 13.53 -17.57 3.70
N ILE A 40 13.44 -17.07 4.93
CA ILE A 40 13.43 -17.87 6.16
C ILE A 40 11.99 -18.05 6.64
N GLU A 41 11.72 -19.08 7.44
CA GLU A 41 10.37 -19.53 7.84
C GLU A 41 9.45 -18.44 8.44
N TRP A 42 10.04 -17.33 8.91
CA TRP A 42 9.36 -16.18 9.52
C TRP A 42 9.20 -14.96 8.59
N ASP A 43 9.77 -14.99 7.38
CA ASP A 43 9.59 -13.94 6.37
C ASP A 43 8.35 -14.26 5.52
N LEU A 44 7.20 -13.89 6.08
CA LEU A 44 5.89 -14.24 5.54
C LEU A 44 5.32 -13.08 4.74
N VAL A 45 4.65 -13.42 3.64
CA VAL A 45 3.81 -12.49 2.90
C VAL A 45 2.53 -13.16 2.49
N THR A 46 1.46 -12.39 2.52
CA THR A 46 0.16 -12.83 2.09
C THR A 46 -0.15 -12.29 0.69
N GLU A 47 -1.17 -12.84 0.08
CA GLU A 47 -1.82 -12.31 -1.12
C GLU A 47 -2.35 -10.88 -0.90
N TYR A 48 -2.68 -10.52 0.34
CA TYR A 48 -3.24 -9.20 0.69
C TYR A 48 -2.17 -8.11 0.70
N ASP A 49 -0.95 -8.41 1.16
CA ASP A 49 0.17 -7.46 1.11
C ASP A 49 0.48 -7.05 -0.34
N ARG A 50 0.53 -8.03 -1.25
CA ARG A 50 0.73 -7.79 -2.69
C ARG A 50 -0.40 -6.97 -3.30
N ARG A 51 -1.64 -7.36 -3.01
CA ARG A 51 -2.83 -6.64 -3.51
C ARG A 51 -2.81 -5.18 -3.06
N ILE A 52 -2.50 -4.93 -1.78
CA ILE A 52 -2.42 -3.58 -1.23
C ILE A 52 -1.31 -2.79 -1.93
N GLU A 53 -0.12 -3.35 -2.10
CA GLU A 53 0.97 -2.65 -2.79
C GLU A 53 0.62 -2.31 -4.24
N ASP A 54 0.04 -3.24 -4.99
CA ASP A 54 -0.37 -3.00 -6.38
C ASP A 54 -1.46 -1.92 -6.47
N ASP A 55 -2.45 -1.95 -5.56
CA ASP A 55 -3.51 -0.95 -5.49
C ASP A 55 -2.96 0.44 -5.11
N LEU A 56 -1.98 0.51 -4.21
CA LEU A 56 -1.30 1.74 -3.83
C LEU A 56 -0.47 2.30 -4.98
N LYS A 57 0.36 1.46 -5.63
CA LYS A 57 1.19 1.87 -6.78
C LYS A 57 0.35 2.43 -7.91
N ARG A 58 -0.74 1.74 -8.26
CA ARG A 58 -1.65 2.17 -9.33
C ARG A 58 -2.26 3.54 -9.02
N GLN A 59 -2.79 3.71 -7.80
CA GLN A 59 -3.44 4.97 -7.42
C GLN A 59 -2.45 6.13 -7.32
N LEU A 60 -1.29 5.92 -6.70
CA LEU A 60 -0.25 6.95 -6.58
C LEU A 60 0.34 7.31 -7.94
N SER A 61 0.57 6.36 -8.84
CA SER A 61 1.06 6.65 -10.20
C SER A 61 0.05 7.47 -11.02
N ASN A 62 -1.25 7.25 -10.79
CA ASN A 62 -2.31 8.01 -11.46
C ASN A 62 -2.45 9.43 -10.90
N MET A 63 -2.37 9.59 -9.57
CA MET A 63 -2.50 10.89 -8.91
C MET A 63 -1.24 11.74 -9.06
N TYR A 64 -0.06 11.11 -8.99
CA TYR A 64 1.24 11.78 -8.99
C TYR A 64 2.21 11.15 -10.01
N PRO A 65 1.98 11.33 -11.32
CA PRO A 65 2.76 10.67 -12.37
C PRO A 65 4.26 11.01 -12.38
N GLN A 66 4.63 12.14 -11.77
CA GLN A 66 6.02 12.61 -11.68
C GLN A 66 6.75 12.09 -10.43
N HIS A 67 6.03 11.46 -9.49
CA HIS A 67 6.65 10.92 -8.29
C HIS A 67 7.41 9.64 -8.62
N LYS A 68 8.56 9.46 -7.95
CA LYS A 68 9.33 8.22 -8.08
C LYS A 68 8.53 7.09 -7.45
N ASN A 69 8.18 6.09 -8.25
CA ASN A 69 7.55 4.88 -7.73
C ASN A 69 8.49 4.16 -6.77
N PHE A 70 7.95 3.72 -5.64
CA PHE A 70 8.63 2.80 -4.75
C PHE A 70 8.26 1.37 -5.12
N GLN A 71 9.26 0.51 -5.15
CA GLN A 71 9.08 -0.93 -5.29
C GLN A 71 9.73 -1.57 -4.10
N VAL A 72 8.94 -2.29 -3.32
CA VAL A 72 9.50 -3.14 -2.28
C VAL A 72 9.84 -4.45 -2.96
N TYR A 73 11.14 -4.75 -3.02
CA TYR A 73 11.60 -6.05 -3.50
C TYR A 73 11.33 -7.05 -2.40
N TRP A 74 10.54 -8.07 -2.73
CA TRP A 74 10.27 -9.17 -1.84
C TRP A 74 10.55 -10.53 -2.47
#